data_AF-A0A4Y6PZL7-F1
#
_entry.id   AF-A0A4Y6PZL7-F1
#
_cell.length_a   1.000
_cell.length_b   1.000
_cell.length_c   1.000
_cell.angle_alpha   90.00
_cell.angle_beta   90.00
_cell.angle_gamma   90.00
#
_symmetry.space_group_name_H-M   'P 1'
#
loop_
_entity.id
_entity.type
_entity.pdbx_description
1 polymer ?
#
loop_
_entity_poly.entity_id
_entity_poly.type
_entity_poly.pdbx_seq_one_letter_code
_entity_poly.pdbx_strand_id
1 'polypeptide(L)'
;MTLKLGLLLVMVLALGACREDPSAGESSAMKYQRTLDASGKRVLVTDANGDTVAKLRKRNTKFKVYDESLAPVGFVEWQKAEGDSGARVTMRSLDGKTRKSVEPVSEDSFEIEGRVRIERTDRGWAVFDKDAALVGIFERGSDEEWVLRPDYEGEPFEATRDGVDWKVKQGEETVLKARANALARPEILALKLDGLSVLERMSVGAWMERGRP
;
A
#
# COMPACT_ATOMS: atom_id res chain seq x y z
N MET A 1 60.26 0.03 48.81
CA MET A 1 59.79 0.47 47.47
C MET A 1 59.62 -0.78 46.62
N THR A 2 58.40 -1.33 46.58
CA THR A 2 57.46 -1.30 45.43
C THR A 2 57.87 -2.27 44.32
N LEU A 3 57.17 -3.42 44.20
CA LEU A 3 56.16 -3.74 43.15
C LEU A 3 56.83 -3.94 41.76
N LYS A 4 56.63 -4.97 40.93
CA LYS A 4 55.43 -5.71 40.49
C LYS A 4 55.93 -6.72 39.42
N LEU A 5 55.46 -7.97 39.35
CA LEU A 5 54.32 -8.45 38.54
C LEU A 5 54.73 -9.02 37.16
N GLY A 6 54.24 -10.22 36.84
CA GLY A 6 54.37 -10.79 35.50
C GLY A 6 53.97 -12.26 35.37
N LEU A 7 52.95 -12.71 36.11
CA LEU A 7 52.29 -14.01 35.93
C LEU A 7 51.45 -13.95 34.63
N LEU A 8 51.72 -14.82 33.66
CA LEU A 8 50.88 -14.98 32.47
C LEU A 8 50.33 -16.41 32.47
N LEU A 9 49.14 -16.54 33.08
CA LEU A 9 48.37 -17.77 33.17
C LEU A 9 47.50 -17.89 31.90
N VAL A 10 47.71 -18.97 31.15
CA VAL A 10 46.88 -19.40 30.02
C VAL A 10 45.59 -20.00 30.59
N MET A 11 44.43 -19.47 30.23
CA MET A 11 43.13 -20.10 30.52
C MET A 11 42.36 -20.38 29.22
N VAL A 12 42.20 -21.68 28.98
CA VAL A 12 41.31 -22.32 28.01
C VAL A 12 39.88 -22.24 28.55
N LEU A 13 38.92 -21.79 27.74
CA LEU A 13 37.50 -22.13 27.90
C LEU A 13 36.85 -22.26 26.51
N ALA A 14 36.87 -23.49 26.00
CA ALA A 14 35.96 -23.97 24.98
C ALA A 14 34.76 -24.63 25.69
N LEU A 15 33.61 -23.97 25.66
CA LEU A 15 32.32 -24.59 26.01
C LEU A 15 31.39 -24.40 24.82
N GLY A 16 31.16 -25.52 24.13
CA GLY A 16 30.16 -25.64 23.09
C GLY A 16 28.76 -25.48 23.67
N ALA A 17 27.98 -24.60 23.06
CA ALA A 17 26.54 -24.54 23.22
C ALA A 17 25.90 -25.22 22.01
N CYS A 18 25.45 -26.46 22.20
CA CYS A 18 24.44 -27.07 21.34
C CYS A 18 23.16 -26.26 21.54
N ARG A 19 22.78 -25.45 20.54
CA ARG A 19 21.51 -24.74 20.51
C ARG A 19 20.57 -25.54 19.62
N GLU A 20 19.56 -26.15 20.25
CA GLU A 20 18.41 -26.74 19.57
C GLU A 20 17.71 -25.67 18.73
N ASP A 21 17.50 -25.98 17.44
CA ASP A 21 16.70 -25.17 16.52
C ASP A 21 15.21 -25.50 16.72
N PRO A 22 14.39 -24.55 17.21
CA PRO A 22 12.95 -24.72 17.17
C PRO A 22 12.44 -24.39 15.76
N SER A 23 11.94 -25.41 15.06
CA SER A 23 10.95 -25.36 13.97
C SER A 23 10.88 -24.04 13.18
N ALA A 24 11.66 -23.97 12.11
CA ALA A 24 11.86 -22.81 11.22
C ALA A 24 10.66 -22.40 10.33
N GLY A 25 9.42 -22.79 10.66
CA GLY A 25 8.23 -22.52 9.84
C GLY A 25 7.50 -21.22 10.19
N GLU A 26 7.04 -21.07 11.42
CA GLU A 26 6.11 -19.98 11.80
C GLU A 26 6.80 -18.74 12.38
N SER A 27 7.97 -18.88 13.01
CA SER A 27 8.62 -17.76 13.70
C SER A 27 9.33 -16.79 12.74
N SER A 28 9.78 -17.27 11.58
CA SER A 28 10.45 -16.46 10.56
C SER A 28 9.46 -15.55 9.84
N ALA A 29 8.25 -16.02 9.51
CA ALA A 29 7.21 -15.21 8.89
C ALA A 29 6.74 -14.06 9.81
N MET A 30 6.48 -14.37 11.09
CA MET A 30 6.13 -13.35 12.09
C MET A 30 7.27 -12.38 12.38
N LYS A 31 8.54 -12.85 12.43
CA LYS A 31 9.71 -11.96 12.54
C LYS A 31 9.85 -11.08 11.30
N TYR A 32 9.62 -11.60 10.09
CA TYR A 32 9.69 -10.82 8.86
C TYR A 32 8.60 -9.73 8.83
N GLN A 33 7.36 -10.05 9.18
CA GLN A 33 6.27 -9.08 9.35
C GLN A 33 6.64 -7.99 10.35
N ARG A 34 7.12 -8.36 11.56
CA ARG A 34 7.56 -7.38 12.57
C ARG A 34 8.70 -6.48 12.09
N THR A 35 9.59 -7.00 11.24
CA THR A 35 10.73 -6.23 10.70
C THR A 35 10.31 -5.29 9.56
N LEU A 36 9.26 -5.63 8.82
CA LEU A 36 8.67 -4.72 7.82
C LEU A 36 7.98 -3.53 8.50
N ASP A 37 7.31 -3.75 9.63
CA ASP A 37 6.51 -2.76 10.36
C ASP A 37 7.28 -1.78 11.25
N ALA A 38 8.56 -2.05 11.57
CA ALA A 38 9.30 -1.37 12.64
C ALA A 38 9.46 0.16 12.49
N SER A 39 9.08 0.76 11.36
CA SER A 39 9.08 2.22 11.19
C SER A 39 7.75 2.80 10.69
N GLY A 40 6.68 2.02 10.56
CA GLY A 40 5.39 2.45 9.98
C GLY A 40 5.46 2.91 8.51
N LYS A 41 6.61 2.75 7.85
CA LYS A 41 6.85 3.20 6.45
C LYS A 41 6.65 2.08 5.44
N ARG A 42 6.59 0.83 5.89
CA ARG A 42 6.29 -0.30 5.01
C ARG A 42 4.98 -0.90 5.45
N VAL A 43 4.20 -1.33 4.48
CA VAL A 43 2.88 -1.92 4.67
C VAL A 43 2.89 -3.22 3.90
N LEU A 44 2.59 -4.29 4.61
CA LEU A 44 2.20 -5.55 3.97
C LEU A 44 0.67 -5.57 3.95
N VAL A 45 0.11 -5.80 2.78
CA VAL A 45 -1.33 -5.96 2.59
C VAL A 45 -1.59 -7.42 2.31
N THR A 46 -2.49 -8.01 3.08
CA THR A 46 -2.87 -9.42 2.94
C THR A 46 -4.36 -9.55 2.68
N ASP A 47 -4.76 -10.63 2.02
CA ASP A 47 -6.16 -10.97 1.84
C ASP A 47 -6.76 -11.67 3.09
N ALA A 48 -7.95 -12.23 2.93
CA ALA A 48 -8.66 -13.00 3.96
C ALA A 48 -7.87 -14.25 4.41
N ASN A 49 -7.15 -14.90 3.50
CA ASN A 49 -6.37 -16.12 3.71
C ASN A 49 -4.99 -15.83 4.34
N GLY A 50 -4.57 -14.56 4.32
CA GLY A 50 -3.25 -14.14 4.77
C GLY A 50 -2.21 -14.11 3.65
N ASP A 51 -2.62 -14.34 2.41
CA ASP A 51 -1.76 -14.26 1.24
C ASP A 51 -1.42 -12.80 0.95
N THR A 52 -0.19 -12.56 0.50
CA THR A 52 0.27 -11.20 0.22
C THR A 52 -0.33 -10.70 -1.09
N VAL A 53 -1.08 -9.61 -1.02
CA VAL A 53 -1.65 -8.92 -2.19
C VAL A 53 -0.72 -7.83 -2.68
N ALA A 54 -0.09 -7.11 -1.76
CA ALA A 54 0.84 -6.05 -2.08
C ALA A 54 1.78 -5.75 -0.93
N LYS A 55 2.94 -5.20 -1.26
CA LYS A 55 3.79 -4.52 -0.30
C LYS A 55 4.07 -3.11 -0.74
N LEU A 56 3.93 -2.17 0.18
CA LEU A 56 4.12 -0.76 -0.08
C LEU A 56 5.21 -0.22 0.83
N ARG A 57 5.98 0.75 0.34
CA ARG A 57 6.85 1.57 1.17
C ARG A 57 6.50 3.04 0.97
N LYS A 58 5.78 3.61 1.93
CA LYS A 58 5.40 5.02 1.95
C LYS A 58 6.55 5.91 2.38
N ARG A 59 6.72 6.99 1.64
CA ARG A 59 7.51 8.18 1.97
C ARG A 59 6.59 9.39 1.83
N ASN A 60 7.04 10.56 2.27
CA ASN A 60 6.21 11.77 2.34
C ASN A 60 5.45 12.09 1.04
N THR A 61 6.08 11.89 -0.12
CA THR A 61 5.53 12.21 -1.44
C THR A 61 5.57 11.05 -2.43
N LYS A 62 5.78 9.82 -1.94
CA LYS A 62 6.08 8.68 -2.80
C LYS A 62 5.75 7.33 -2.17
N PHE A 63 5.16 6.44 -2.95
CA PHE A 63 5.15 5.00 -2.71
C PHE A 63 6.24 4.33 -3.56
N LYS A 64 6.98 3.40 -2.96
CA LYS A 64 7.59 2.29 -3.70
C LYS A 64 6.64 1.10 -3.60
N VAL A 65 6.23 0.58 -4.75
CA VAL A 65 5.22 -0.46 -4.88
C VAL A 65 5.89 -1.78 -5.22
N TYR A 66 5.43 -2.84 -4.58
CA TYR A 66 5.83 -4.21 -4.78
C TYR A 66 4.57 -5.05 -5.05
N ASP A 67 4.68 -6.03 -5.93
CA ASP A 67 3.60 -6.98 -6.22
C ASP A 67 3.47 -8.08 -5.15
N GLU A 68 2.56 -9.01 -5.39
CA GLU A 68 2.33 -10.24 -4.60
C GLU A 68 3.57 -11.11 -4.41
N SER A 69 4.49 -11.12 -5.38
CA SER A 69 5.77 -11.85 -5.29
C SER A 69 6.83 -11.11 -4.46
N LEU A 70 6.48 -9.96 -3.89
CA LEU A 70 7.37 -9.02 -3.20
C LEU A 70 8.46 -8.44 -4.10
N ALA A 71 8.32 -8.55 -5.42
CA ALA A 71 9.20 -7.92 -6.38
C ALA A 71 8.81 -6.43 -6.52
N PRO A 72 9.78 -5.51 -6.58
CA PRO A 72 9.46 -4.11 -6.79
C PRO A 72 8.96 -3.91 -8.22
N VAL A 73 7.80 -3.27 -8.38
CA VAL A 73 7.21 -3.02 -9.72
C VAL A 73 7.34 -1.58 -10.16
N GLY A 74 7.48 -0.65 -9.22
CA GLY A 74 7.65 0.75 -9.56
C GLY A 74 7.43 1.70 -8.40
N PHE A 75 7.05 2.92 -8.77
CA PHE A 75 6.84 4.02 -7.88
C PHE A 75 5.60 4.82 -8.26
N VAL A 76 4.90 5.31 -7.24
CA VAL A 76 3.84 6.31 -7.37
C VAL A 76 4.30 7.53 -6.61
N GLU A 77 4.47 8.65 -7.30
CA GLU A 77 4.89 9.93 -6.73
C GLU A 77 3.73 10.91 -6.80
N TRP A 78 3.62 11.80 -5.83
CA TRP A 78 2.65 12.89 -5.88
C TRP A 78 3.29 14.22 -5.53
N GLN A 79 2.86 15.26 -6.22
CA GLN A 79 3.13 16.63 -5.86
C GLN A 79 1.90 17.20 -5.18
N LYS A 80 2.12 17.95 -4.09
CA LYS A 80 1.01 18.66 -3.44
C LYS A 80 0.40 19.63 -4.45
N ALA A 81 -0.92 19.76 -4.41
CA ALA A 81 -1.66 20.81 -5.08
C ALA A 81 -1.01 22.18 -4.81
N GLU A 82 -0.73 22.95 -5.86
CA GLU A 82 -0.38 24.37 -5.78
C GLU A 82 -1.61 25.17 -6.26
N GLY A 83 -2.13 26.04 -5.37
CA GLY A 83 -3.36 26.79 -5.61
C GLY A 83 -4.60 25.90 -5.68
N ASP A 84 -5.42 26.13 -6.72
CA ASP A 84 -6.66 25.40 -6.98
C ASP A 84 -6.44 24.11 -7.81
N SER A 85 -5.21 23.87 -8.26
CA SER A 85 -4.86 22.68 -9.05
C SER A 85 -4.87 21.42 -8.19
N GLY A 86 -5.56 20.36 -8.62
CA GLY A 86 -5.51 19.05 -7.96
C GLY A 86 -4.09 18.47 -7.83
N ALA A 87 -3.88 17.51 -6.92
CA ALA A 87 -2.58 16.86 -6.76
C ALA A 87 -2.16 16.08 -8.01
N ARG A 88 -0.93 16.33 -8.50
CA ARG A 88 -0.36 15.62 -9.65
C ARG A 88 0.22 14.28 -9.21
N VAL A 89 -0.25 13.16 -9.79
CA VAL A 89 0.26 11.81 -9.50
C VAL A 89 1.11 11.31 -10.67
N THR A 90 2.31 10.79 -10.41
CA THR A 90 3.20 10.24 -11.43
C THR A 90 3.46 8.76 -11.15
N MET A 91 3.28 7.94 -12.17
CA MET A 91 3.54 6.51 -12.13
C MET A 91 4.85 6.17 -12.87
N ARG A 92 5.77 5.46 -12.23
CA ARG A 92 7.04 5.03 -12.85
C ARG A 92 7.26 3.55 -12.63
N SER A 93 7.16 2.74 -13.68
CA SER A 93 7.52 1.32 -13.63
C SER A 93 9.04 1.13 -13.67
N LEU A 94 9.50 -0.05 -13.22
CA LEU A 94 10.94 -0.35 -13.20
C LEU A 94 11.55 -0.67 -14.57
N ASP A 95 10.73 -0.99 -15.56
CA ASP A 95 11.16 -1.18 -16.96
C ASP A 95 11.58 0.15 -17.64
N GLY A 96 11.61 1.25 -16.90
CA GLY A 96 11.98 2.58 -17.36
C GLY A 96 10.82 3.35 -17.99
N LYS A 97 9.66 2.72 -18.21
CA LYS A 97 8.48 3.43 -18.70
C LYS A 97 7.93 4.34 -17.59
N THR A 98 7.99 5.64 -17.84
CA THR A 98 7.38 6.63 -16.96
C THR A 98 6.07 7.08 -17.59
N ARG A 99 4.97 6.93 -16.85
CA ARG A 99 3.65 7.43 -17.22
C ARG A 99 3.25 8.51 -16.24
N LYS A 100 3.16 9.73 -16.73
CA LYS A 100 2.72 10.85 -15.89
C LYS A 100 1.21 10.88 -15.87
N SER A 101 0.62 11.44 -14.82
CA SER A 101 -0.73 11.97 -14.97
C SER A 101 -0.72 12.95 -16.12
N VAL A 102 -1.67 12.76 -17.02
CA VAL A 102 -2.06 13.81 -17.94
C VAL A 102 -2.56 14.96 -17.07
N GLU A 103 -2.16 16.18 -17.41
CA GLU A 103 -2.71 17.35 -16.73
C GLU A 103 -4.25 17.24 -16.81
N PRO A 104 -4.98 17.41 -15.70
CA PRO A 104 -6.41 17.16 -15.68
C PRO A 104 -7.07 17.95 -16.82
N VAL A 105 -7.75 17.24 -17.72
CA VAL A 105 -8.45 17.86 -18.86
C VAL A 105 -9.62 18.71 -18.34
N SER A 106 -10.11 18.37 -17.15
CA SER A 106 -11.09 19.13 -16.36
C SER A 106 -10.88 18.85 -14.87
N GLU A 107 -11.46 19.68 -13.99
CA GLU A 107 -11.51 19.41 -12.54
C GLU A 107 -12.24 18.10 -12.19
N ASP A 108 -13.06 17.60 -13.12
CA ASP A 108 -13.88 16.40 -12.97
C ASP A 108 -13.24 15.15 -13.61
N SER A 109 -11.97 15.21 -14.03
CA SER A 109 -11.28 14.07 -14.63
C SER A 109 -9.81 13.97 -14.25
N PHE A 110 -9.33 12.73 -14.17
CA PHE A 110 -7.92 12.40 -13.99
C PHE A 110 -7.55 11.24 -14.90
N GLU A 111 -6.40 11.31 -15.56
CA GLU A 111 -5.91 10.21 -16.38
C GLU A 111 -4.43 9.93 -16.12
N ILE A 112 -4.10 8.66 -15.98
CA ILE A 112 -2.75 8.14 -16.16
C ILE A 112 -2.68 7.64 -17.60
N GLU A 113 -1.93 8.37 -18.43
CA GLU A 113 -1.85 8.21 -19.88
C GLU A 113 -2.06 6.77 -20.39
N GLY A 114 -3.26 6.52 -20.95
CA GLY A 114 -3.61 5.24 -21.58
C GLY A 114 -3.64 4.01 -20.65
N ARG A 115 -3.79 4.21 -19.35
CA ARG A 115 -3.78 3.15 -18.32
C ARG A 115 -4.99 3.17 -17.42
N VAL A 116 -5.30 4.34 -16.87
CA VAL A 116 -6.43 4.52 -15.97
C VAL A 116 -7.02 5.89 -16.20
N ARG A 117 -8.35 5.96 -16.24
CA ARG A 117 -9.11 7.20 -16.28
C ARG A 117 -10.08 7.23 -15.11
N ILE A 118 -10.17 8.37 -14.43
CA ILE A 118 -11.11 8.61 -13.34
C ILE A 118 -11.99 9.77 -13.76
N GLU A 119 -13.31 9.60 -13.68
CA GLU A 119 -14.29 10.62 -14.07
C GLU A 119 -15.32 10.81 -12.97
N ARG A 120 -15.73 12.05 -12.75
CA ARG A 120 -16.82 12.37 -11.83
C ARG A 120 -18.17 11.95 -12.43
N THR A 121 -19.02 11.40 -11.58
CA THR A 121 -20.39 10.96 -11.88
C THR A 121 -21.35 11.54 -10.84
N ASP A 122 -22.65 11.29 -11.01
CA ASP A 122 -23.69 11.61 -10.04
C ASP A 122 -23.53 10.86 -8.71
N ARG A 123 -22.88 9.70 -8.71
CA ARG A 123 -22.66 8.85 -7.52
C ARG A 123 -21.28 9.04 -6.86
N GLY A 124 -20.31 9.56 -7.58
CA GLY A 124 -18.93 9.67 -7.10
C GLY A 124 -17.91 9.66 -8.23
N TRP A 125 -16.80 8.96 -8.05
CA TRP A 125 -15.68 8.94 -9.00
C TRP A 125 -15.55 7.54 -9.63
N ALA A 126 -15.96 7.43 -10.89
CA ALA A 126 -15.85 6.20 -11.67
C ALA A 126 -14.42 6.01 -12.17
N VAL A 127 -13.89 4.80 -12.02
CA VAL A 127 -12.55 4.41 -12.44
C VAL A 127 -12.66 3.46 -13.61
N PHE A 128 -11.98 3.79 -14.70
CA PHE A 128 -11.91 3.02 -15.93
C PHE A 128 -10.49 2.53 -16.18
N ASP A 129 -10.35 1.30 -16.66
CA ASP A 129 -9.06 0.76 -17.07
C ASP A 129 -8.63 1.25 -18.47
N LYS A 130 -7.51 0.69 -18.97
CA LYS A 130 -6.94 1.02 -20.28
C LYS A 130 -7.86 0.70 -21.46
N ASP A 131 -8.80 -0.22 -21.27
CA ASP A 131 -9.74 -0.70 -22.28
C ASP A 131 -11.11 0.01 -22.14
N ALA A 132 -11.16 1.07 -21.31
CA ALA A 132 -12.34 1.84 -20.95
C ALA A 132 -13.44 1.04 -20.24
N ALA A 133 -13.09 -0.11 -19.64
CA ALA A 133 -14.01 -0.85 -18.78
C ALA A 133 -14.10 -0.21 -17.40
N LEU A 134 -15.31 -0.07 -16.87
CA LEU A 134 -15.53 0.36 -15.49
C LEU A 134 -15.01 -0.72 -14.53
N VAL A 135 -14.09 -0.34 -13.65
CA VAL A 135 -13.47 -1.24 -12.65
C VAL A 135 -13.80 -0.85 -11.21
N GLY A 136 -14.46 0.27 -11.01
CA GLY A 136 -15.04 0.63 -9.72
C GLY A 136 -15.51 2.07 -9.63
N ILE A 137 -16.26 2.38 -8.57
CA ILE A 137 -16.79 3.70 -8.28
C ILE A 137 -16.47 4.04 -6.83
N PHE A 138 -15.71 5.12 -6.61
CA PHE A 138 -15.51 5.67 -5.27
C PHE A 138 -16.66 6.61 -4.93
N GLU A 139 -17.40 6.28 -3.87
CA GLU A 139 -18.50 7.10 -3.36
C GLU A 139 -18.10 7.69 -2.00
N ARG A 140 -18.51 8.93 -1.72
CA ARG A 140 -18.47 9.47 -0.36
C ARG A 140 -19.82 9.18 0.30
N GLY A 141 -19.79 8.37 1.36
CA GLY A 141 -20.93 8.14 2.23
C GLY A 141 -21.33 9.39 3.02
N SER A 142 -22.42 9.28 3.78
CA SER A 142 -23.02 10.37 4.56
C SER A 142 -22.08 11.00 5.59
N ASP A 143 -21.12 10.22 6.08
CA ASP A 143 -20.16 10.63 7.11
C ASP A 143 -18.78 10.99 6.51
N GLU A 144 -18.77 11.37 5.22
CA GLU A 144 -17.56 11.59 4.40
C GLU A 144 -16.66 10.35 4.28
N GLU A 145 -17.19 9.16 4.60
CA GLU A 145 -16.45 7.92 4.49
C GLU A 145 -16.39 7.45 3.04
N TRP A 146 -15.19 7.22 2.54
CA TRP A 146 -15.00 6.59 1.23
C TRP A 146 -15.43 5.12 1.26
N VAL A 147 -16.23 4.75 0.27
CA VAL A 147 -16.51 3.35 -0.09
C VAL A 147 -16.11 3.13 -1.55
N LEU A 148 -15.80 1.89 -1.91
CA LEU A 148 -15.52 1.51 -3.30
C LEU A 148 -16.55 0.48 -3.75
N ARG A 149 -17.35 0.77 -4.77
CA ARG A 149 -18.17 -0.26 -5.43
C ARG A 149 -17.43 -0.86 -6.62
N PRO A 150 -17.56 -2.17 -6.89
CA PRO A 150 -17.00 -2.77 -8.10
C PRO A 150 -17.75 -2.30 -9.36
N ASP A 151 -19.06 -2.06 -9.26
CA ASP A 151 -19.92 -1.51 -10.33
C ASP A 151 -21.17 -0.80 -9.73
N TYR A 152 -22.19 -0.49 -10.54
CA TYR A 152 -23.38 0.24 -10.10
C TYR A 152 -24.35 -0.56 -9.21
N GLU A 153 -24.26 -1.89 -9.21
CA GLU A 153 -25.17 -2.81 -8.50
C GLU A 153 -24.43 -3.63 -7.44
N GLY A 154 -23.10 -3.71 -7.53
CA GLY A 154 -22.26 -4.52 -6.68
C GLY A 154 -22.15 -4.02 -5.25
N GLU A 155 -21.96 -4.97 -4.35
CA GLU A 155 -21.80 -4.72 -2.92
C GLU A 155 -20.51 -3.91 -2.65
N PRO A 156 -20.59 -2.81 -1.89
CA PRO A 156 -19.45 -1.93 -1.67
C PRO A 156 -18.37 -2.58 -0.80
N PHE A 157 -17.14 -2.19 -1.08
CA PHE A 157 -16.00 -2.36 -0.20
C PHE A 157 -15.92 -1.20 0.79
N GLU A 158 -15.85 -1.53 2.07
CA GLU A 158 -15.77 -0.57 3.16
C GLU A 158 -14.47 -0.75 3.94
N ALA A 159 -13.75 0.34 4.19
CA ALA A 159 -12.49 0.29 4.94
C ALA A 159 -12.68 0.85 6.35
N THR A 160 -12.59 -0.05 7.34
CA THR A 160 -12.76 0.24 8.76
C THR A 160 -11.45 0.05 9.51
N ARG A 161 -11.22 0.86 10.56
CA ARG A 161 -10.07 0.67 11.45
C ARG A 161 -10.44 -0.29 12.57
N ASP A 162 -9.62 -1.30 12.77
CA ASP A 162 -9.67 -2.19 13.92
C ASP A 162 -8.32 -2.17 14.64
N GLY A 163 -8.25 -1.41 15.73
CA GLY A 163 -7.01 -1.15 16.47
C GLY A 163 -5.94 -0.49 15.59
N VAL A 164 -4.87 -1.23 15.30
CA VAL A 164 -3.72 -0.75 14.50
C VAL A 164 -3.79 -1.15 13.03
N ASP A 165 -4.88 -1.81 12.61
CA ASP A 165 -5.06 -2.34 11.27
C ASP A 165 -6.28 -1.73 10.57
N TRP A 166 -6.17 -1.52 9.27
CA TRP A 166 -7.29 -1.40 8.36
C TRP A 166 -7.82 -2.78 8.01
N LYS A 167 -9.14 -2.91 7.98
CA LYS A 167 -9.88 -4.03 7.40
C LYS A 167 -10.75 -3.49 6.28
N VAL A 168 -10.57 -4.04 5.08
CA VAL A 168 -11.52 -3.83 3.99
C VAL A 168 -12.52 -4.97 4.04
N LYS A 169 -13.80 -4.63 4.10
CA LYS A 169 -14.91 -5.59 4.10
C LYS A 169 -15.74 -5.48 2.84
N GLN A 170 -16.33 -6.59 2.43
CA GLN A 170 -17.46 -6.64 1.50
C GLN A 170 -18.58 -7.38 2.23
N GLY A 171 -19.65 -6.66 2.57
CA GLY A 171 -20.63 -7.14 3.54
C GLY A 171 -20.00 -7.43 4.91
N GLU A 172 -20.19 -8.65 5.42
CA GLU A 172 -19.61 -9.07 6.70
C GLU A 172 -18.18 -9.63 6.57
N GLU A 173 -17.75 -9.97 5.35
CA GLU A 173 -16.48 -10.64 5.09
C GLU A 173 -15.32 -9.64 5.03
N THR A 174 -14.21 -9.95 5.69
CA THR A 174 -12.97 -9.16 5.58
C THR A 174 -12.14 -9.67 4.39
N VAL A 175 -12.04 -8.87 3.34
CA VAL A 175 -11.35 -9.23 2.09
C VAL A 175 -9.90 -8.76 2.03
N LEU A 176 -9.54 -7.69 2.76
CA LEU A 176 -8.14 -7.23 2.89
C LEU A 176 -7.84 -6.75 4.31
N LYS A 177 -6.57 -6.89 4.70
CA LYS A 177 -6.01 -6.37 5.95
C LYS A 177 -4.68 -5.66 5.69
N ALA A 178 -4.44 -4.54 6.36
CA ALA A 178 -3.16 -3.84 6.32
C ALA A 178 -2.96 -2.99 7.58
N ARG A 179 -1.73 -2.68 7.97
CA ARG A 179 -1.48 -1.75 9.10
C ARG A 179 -2.08 -0.36 8.83
N ALA A 180 -2.90 0.14 9.76
CA ALA A 180 -3.68 1.38 9.65
C ALA A 180 -2.84 2.65 9.49
N ASN A 181 -1.71 2.70 10.18
CA ASN A 181 -0.95 3.94 10.39
C ASN A 181 -0.22 4.43 9.12
N ALA A 182 -0.21 3.63 8.06
CA ALA A 182 0.58 3.90 6.87
C ALA A 182 -0.26 4.24 5.64
N LEU A 183 -1.48 3.73 5.52
CA LEU A 183 -2.35 4.02 4.37
C LEU A 183 -3.54 4.88 4.78
N ALA A 184 -3.94 5.78 3.89
CA ALA A 184 -5.24 6.42 3.98
C ALA A 184 -6.35 5.48 3.49
N ARG A 185 -7.61 5.81 3.79
CA ARG A 185 -8.77 4.99 3.43
C ARG A 185 -8.89 4.78 1.91
N PRO A 186 -8.77 5.80 1.05
CA PRO A 186 -8.82 5.59 -0.40
C PRO A 186 -7.65 4.74 -0.92
N GLU A 187 -6.48 4.86 -0.27
CA GLU A 187 -5.27 4.11 -0.65
C GLU A 187 -5.45 2.59 -0.44
N ILE A 188 -6.09 2.17 0.65
CA ILE A 188 -6.35 0.74 0.88
C ILE A 188 -7.53 0.23 0.05
N LEU A 189 -8.59 1.03 -0.12
CA LEU A 189 -9.73 0.65 -0.96
C LEU A 189 -9.33 0.43 -2.42
N ALA A 190 -8.45 1.28 -2.97
CA ALA A 190 -8.01 1.15 -4.35
C ALA A 190 -7.31 -0.18 -4.65
N LEU A 191 -6.80 -0.90 -3.65
CA LEU A 191 -6.24 -2.24 -3.83
C LEU A 191 -7.29 -3.30 -4.24
N LYS A 192 -8.58 -2.99 -4.08
CA LYS A 192 -9.72 -3.79 -4.55
C LYS A 192 -10.24 -3.43 -5.95
N LEU A 193 -9.59 -2.51 -6.67
CA LEU A 193 -9.87 -2.27 -8.09
C LEU A 193 -9.30 -3.42 -8.93
N ASP A 194 -10.05 -4.51 -8.97
CA ASP A 194 -9.73 -5.68 -9.77
C ASP A 194 -9.68 -5.28 -11.27
N GLY A 195 -8.79 -5.90 -12.05
CA GLY A 195 -8.49 -5.47 -13.44
C GLY A 195 -7.34 -4.46 -13.58
N LEU A 196 -7.00 -3.72 -12.52
CA LEU A 196 -5.81 -2.87 -12.49
C LEU A 196 -4.59 -3.59 -11.90
N SER A 197 -3.39 -3.25 -12.33
CA SER A 197 -2.14 -3.65 -11.64
C SER A 197 -1.99 -2.93 -10.30
N VAL A 198 -1.21 -3.49 -9.36
CA VAL A 198 -0.97 -2.86 -8.05
C VAL A 198 -0.43 -1.43 -8.18
N LEU A 199 0.38 -1.16 -9.21
CA LEU A 199 0.94 0.17 -9.45
C LEU A 199 -0.15 1.19 -9.88
N GLU A 200 -1.10 0.76 -10.70
CA GLU A 200 -2.26 1.55 -11.11
C GLU A 200 -3.23 1.77 -9.95
N ARG A 201 -3.56 0.71 -9.21
CA ARG A 201 -4.38 0.76 -7.98
C ARG A 201 -3.85 1.80 -7.01
N MET A 202 -2.54 1.77 -6.74
CA MET A 202 -1.91 2.73 -5.84
C MET A 202 -1.86 4.16 -6.40
N SER A 203 -1.89 4.32 -7.72
CA SER A 203 -1.94 5.64 -8.34
C SER A 203 -3.34 6.24 -8.22
N VAL A 204 -4.39 5.44 -8.39
CA VAL A 204 -5.78 5.82 -8.10
C VAL A 204 -5.93 6.21 -6.63
N GLY A 205 -5.52 5.33 -5.72
CA GLY A 205 -5.62 5.59 -4.28
C GLY A 205 -4.83 6.84 -3.85
N ALA A 206 -3.66 7.09 -4.46
CA ALA A 206 -2.89 8.30 -4.19
C ALA A 206 -3.61 9.56 -4.66
N TRP A 207 -4.26 9.53 -5.82
CA TRP A 207 -5.04 10.64 -6.36
C TRP A 207 -6.32 10.86 -5.56
N MET A 208 -7.10 9.82 -5.25
CA MET A 208 -8.34 9.95 -4.45
C MET A 208 -8.09 10.60 -3.08
N GLU A 209 -6.94 10.31 -2.45
CA GLU A 209 -6.57 10.91 -1.17
C GLU A 209 -6.15 12.39 -1.27
N ARG A 210 -5.64 12.85 -2.41
CA ARG A 210 -4.91 14.13 -2.52
C ARG A 210 -5.48 15.09 -3.55
N GLY A 211 -6.22 14.57 -4.53
CA GLY A 211 -6.79 15.29 -5.65
C GLY A 211 -7.89 16.27 -5.25
N ARG A 212 -8.27 16.30 -3.96
CA ARG A 212 -9.46 16.99 -3.43
C ARG A 212 -10.75 16.63 -4.21
N PRO A 213 -11.04 15.32 -4.40
CA PRO A 213 -12.29 14.88 -5.00
C PRO A 213 -13.53 15.19 -4.16
#